data_AF-A0A2G6X748-F1
#
_entry.id   AF-A0A2G6X748-F1
#
_cell.length_a   1.000
_cell.length_b   1.000
_cell.length_c   1.000
_cell.angle_alpha   90.00
_cell.angle_beta   90.00
_cell.angle_gamma   90.00
#
_symmetry.space_group_name_H-M   'P 1'
#
loop_
_entity.id
_entity.type
_entity.pdbx_description
1 polymer ?
#
loop_
_entity_poly.entity_id
_entity_poly.type
_entity_poly.pdbx_seq_one_letter_code
_entity_poly.pdbx_strand_id
1 'polypeptide(L)' 'MNPPPTATVDPAVAEYKAARDKLSADYKTGRTACDAMKDNAKDVCVEEAKGKEKLAKADESQGVAEVKAMKK' A
#
# COMPACT_ATOMS: atom_id res chain seq x y z
N MET A 1 -13.33 16.04 11.95
CA MET A 1 -12.70 16.58 10.73
C MET A 1 -13.52 16.17 9.53
N ASN A 2 -14.33 17.10 9.02
CA ASN A 2 -15.09 16.96 7.77
C ASN A 2 -14.12 17.13 6.59
N PRO A 3 -14.10 16.22 5.61
CA PRO A 3 -13.52 16.53 4.32
C PRO A 3 -14.47 17.42 3.49
N PRO A 4 -13.96 18.41 2.74
CA PRO A 4 -14.75 19.26 1.86
C PRO A 4 -15.25 18.45 0.64
N PRO A 5 -16.42 18.81 0.07
CA PRO A 5 -16.95 18.15 -1.12
C PRO A 5 -16.30 18.75 -2.36
N THR A 6 -15.29 18.09 -2.93
CA THR A 6 -14.76 18.47 -4.25
C THR A 6 -14.51 17.25 -5.13
N ALA A 7 -15.40 17.11 -6.13
CA ALA A 7 -15.20 16.55 -7.47
C ALA A 7 -14.78 15.08 -7.63
N THR A 8 -15.77 14.20 -7.78
CA THR A 8 -15.77 12.97 -8.62
C THR A 8 -14.51 12.08 -8.60
N VAL A 9 -13.96 11.79 -7.42
CA VAL A 9 -13.04 10.65 -7.25
C VAL A 9 -13.88 9.54 -6.63
N ASP A 10 -14.05 8.42 -7.33
CA ASP A 10 -14.74 7.26 -6.78
C ASP A 10 -14.19 6.92 -5.39
N PRO A 11 -15.04 6.76 -4.35
CA PRO A 11 -14.58 6.56 -2.98
C PRO A 11 -13.64 5.35 -2.86
N ALA A 12 -13.88 4.31 -3.66
CA ALA A 12 -12.98 3.19 -3.84
C ALA A 12 -11.57 3.65 -4.26
N VAL A 13 -11.45 4.47 -5.30
CA VAL A 13 -10.16 4.98 -5.81
C VAL A 13 -9.43 5.85 -4.78
N ALA A 14 -10.17 6.62 -3.98
CA ALA A 14 -9.61 7.43 -2.90
C ALA A 14 -9.06 6.56 -1.75
N GLU A 15 -9.83 5.57 -1.28
CA GLU A 15 -9.37 4.62 -0.28
C GLU A 15 -8.19 3.77 -0.78
N TYR A 16 -8.19 3.38 -2.07
CA TYR A 16 -7.05 2.67 -2.68
C TYR A 16 -5.77 3.51 -2.66
N LYS A 17 -5.83 4.80 -3.04
CA LYS A 17 -4.66 5.68 -2.95
C LYS A 17 -4.17 5.84 -1.51
N ALA A 18 -5.08 5.99 -0.56
CA ALA A 18 -4.74 6.10 0.85
C ALA A 18 -4.10 4.82 1.40
N ALA A 19 -4.63 3.64 1.02
CA ALA A 19 -4.06 2.34 1.39
C ALA A 19 -2.64 2.17 0.85
N ARG A 20 -2.39 2.56 -0.40
CA ARG A 20 -1.06 2.54 -1.01
C ARG A 20 -0.06 3.43 -0.29
N ASP A 21 -0.46 4.65 0.04
CA ASP A 21 0.40 5.60 0.76
C ASP A 21 0.72 5.09 2.16
N LYS A 22 -0.28 4.55 2.85
CA LYS A 22 -0.14 3.96 4.18
C LYS A 22 0.80 2.75 4.16
N LEU A 23 0.65 1.87 3.18
CA LEU A 23 1.53 0.72 2.96
C LEU A 23 2.98 1.15 2.66
N SER A 24 3.18 2.20 1.86
CA SER A 24 4.52 2.71 1.60
C SER A 24 5.17 3.31 2.86
N ALA A 25 4.38 4.00 3.69
CA ALA A 25 4.83 4.51 4.98
C ALA A 25 5.17 3.37 5.97
N ASP A 26 4.33 2.33 6.02
CA ASP A 26 4.57 1.11 6.79
C ASP A 26 5.83 0.38 6.30
N TYR A 27 6.04 0.25 4.98
CA TYR A 27 7.26 -0.31 4.40
C TYR A 27 8.49 0.49 4.84
N LYS A 28 8.44 1.83 4.77
CA LYS A 28 9.56 2.70 5.16
C LYS A 28 9.91 2.55 6.64
N THR A 29 8.88 2.48 7.48
CA THR A 29 9.01 2.31 8.93
C THR A 29 9.57 0.92 9.25
N GLY A 30 9.00 -0.12 8.64
CA GLY A 30 9.46 -1.50 8.77
C GLY A 30 10.90 -1.67 8.31
N ARG A 31 11.29 -1.06 7.19
CA ARG A 31 12.66 -1.08 6.68
C ARG A 31 13.64 -0.40 7.65
N THR A 32 13.23 0.72 8.24
CA THR A 32 14.04 1.41 9.25
C THR A 32 14.22 0.53 10.50
N ALA A 33 13.18 -0.19 10.91
CA ALA A 33 13.30 -1.19 11.98
C ALA A 33 14.21 -2.36 11.59
N CYS A 34 14.18 -2.80 10.33
CA CYS A 34 15.10 -3.81 9.80
C CYS A 34 16.56 -3.32 9.79
N ASP A 35 16.83 -2.03 9.58
CA ASP A 35 18.19 -1.46 9.60
C ASP A 35 18.86 -1.57 10.99
N ALA A 36 18.09 -1.74 12.07
CA ALA A 36 18.63 -2.05 13.39
C ALA A 36 19.08 -3.52 13.55
N MET A 37 18.70 -4.40 12.61
CA MET A 37 19.10 -5.81 12.58
C MET A 37 20.45 -6.00 11.87
N LYS A 38 21.09 -7.15 12.09
CA LYS A 38 22.39 -7.49 11.50
C LYS A 38 22.32 -8.78 10.68
N ASP A 39 23.23 -8.90 9.71
CA ASP A 39 23.43 -10.08 8.87
C ASP A 39 22.12 -10.57 8.23
N ASN A 40 21.91 -11.88 8.22
CA ASN A 40 20.73 -12.52 7.63
C ASN A 40 19.40 -12.01 8.19
N ALA A 41 19.36 -11.55 9.44
CA ALA A 41 18.14 -11.02 10.03
C ALA A 41 17.70 -9.72 9.32
N LYS A 42 18.66 -8.88 8.91
CA LYS A 42 18.35 -7.67 8.14
C LYS A 42 17.81 -8.00 6.75
N ASP A 43 18.49 -8.89 6.02
CA ASP A 43 18.08 -9.28 4.68
C ASP A 43 16.69 -9.91 4.66
N VAL A 44 16.42 -10.86 5.57
CA VAL A 44 15.10 -11.50 5.69
C VAL A 44 14.01 -10.46 6.01
N CYS A 45 14.28 -9.54 6.94
CA CYS A 45 13.34 -8.49 7.32
C CYS A 45 13.01 -7.55 6.14
N VAL A 46 14.03 -7.14 5.37
CA VAL A 46 13.85 -6.27 4.19
C VAL A 46 13.08 -6.98 3.08
N GLU A 47 13.37 -8.25 2.83
CA GLU A 47 12.68 -9.04 1.81
C GLU A 47 11.23 -9.34 2.19
N GLU A 48 10.95 -9.62 3.47
CA GLU A 48 9.56 -9.71 3.96
C GLU A 48 8.81 -8.39 3.77
N ALA A 49 9.42 -7.25 4.12
CA ALA A 49 8.80 -5.95 3.95
C ALA A 49 8.50 -5.65 2.47
N LYS A 50 9.43 -5.98 1.56
CA LYS A 50 9.19 -5.86 0.10
C LYS A 50 8.11 -6.82 -0.39
N GLY A 51 8.06 -8.04 0.14
CA GLY A 51 7.03 -9.03 -0.20
C GLY A 51 5.64 -8.54 0.16
N LYS A 52 5.48 -7.96 1.36
CA LYS A 52 4.23 -7.34 1.81
C LYS A 52 3.84 -6.15 0.93
N GLU A 53 4.79 -5.30 0.54
CA GLU A 53 4.53 -4.18 -0.38
C GLU A 53 4.06 -4.67 -1.77
N LYS A 54 4.72 -5.71 -2.31
CA LYS A 54 4.36 -6.30 -3.61
C LYS A 54 3.00 -6.99 -3.58
N LEU A 55 2.68 -7.74 -2.52
CA LEU A 55 1.38 -8.39 -2.37
C LEU A 55 0.25 -7.38 -2.33
N ALA A 56 0.40 -6.33 -1.53
CA ALA A 56 -0.62 -5.30 -1.45
C ALA A 56 -0.72 -4.48 -2.75
N LYS A 57 0.37 -4.23 -3.48
CA LYS A 57 0.30 -3.66 -4.85
C LYS A 57 -0.35 -4.59 -5.88
N ALA A 58 -0.17 -5.91 -5.74
CA ALA A 58 -0.77 -6.90 -6.64
C ALA A 58 -2.28 -7.00 -6.43
N ASP A 59 -2.71 -7.06 -5.17
CA ASP A 59 -4.13 -7.01 -4.78
C ASP A 59 -4.80 -5.68 -5.22
N GLU A 60 -4.07 -4.57 -5.08
CA GLU A 60 -4.46 -3.23 -5.50
C GLU A 60 -4.74 -3.11 -7.01
N SER A 61 -3.95 -3.78 -7.86
CA SER A 61 -4.18 -3.75 -9.31
C SER A 61 -5.39 -4.56 -9.75
N GLN A 62 -5.82 -5.54 -8.94
CA GLN A 62 -7.01 -6.35 -9.21
C GLN A 62 -8.29 -5.65 -8.76
N GLY A 63 -8.27 -5.02 -7.58
CA GLY A 63 -9.43 -4.28 -7.05
C GLY A 63 -9.84 -3.07 -7.91
N VAL A 64 -8.87 -2.27 -8.38
CA VAL A 64 -9.16 -1.10 -9.24
C VAL A 64 -9.65 -1.52 -10.64
N ALA A 65 -9.11 -2.63 -11.17
CA ALA A 65 -9.56 -3.18 -12.44
C ALA A 65 -10.99 -3.71 -12.35
N GLU A 66 -11.36 -4.35 -11.24
CA GLU A 66 -12.70 -4.85 -11.00
C GLU A 66 -13.72 -3.71 -10.80
N VAL A 67 -13.40 -2.69 -9.98
CA VAL A 67 -14.28 -1.52 -9.78
C VAL A 67 -14.50 -0.74 -11.09
N LYS A 68 -13.49 -0.70 -11.97
CA LYS A 68 -13.62 -0.10 -13.30
C LYS A 68 -14.46 -0.96 -14.25
N ALA A 69 -14.47 -2.28 -14.08
CA ALA A 69 -15.28 -3.21 -14.86
C ALA A 69 -16.77 -3.17 -14.47
N MET A 70 -17.10 -2.93 -13.20
CA MET A 70 -18.49 -2.82 -12.71
C MET A 70 -19.19 -1.51 -13.11
N LYS A 71 -18.47 -0.53 -13.66
CA LYS A 71 -19.05 0.75 -14.15
C LYS A 71 -19.50 0.69 -15.61
N LYS A 72 -19.56 -0.50 -16.22
CA LYS A 72 -19.96 -0.70 -17.61
C LYS A 72 -21.39 -1.20 -17.73
#